data_AF-A0A413RCU6-F1
#
_entry.id   AF-A0A413RCU6-F1
#
_cell.length_a   1.000
_cell.length_b   1.000
_cell.length_c   1.000
_cell.angle_alpha   90.00
_cell.angle_beta   90.00
_cell.angle_gamma   90.00
#
_symmetry.space_group_name_H-M   'P 1'
#
loop_
_entity.id
_entity.type
_entity.pdbx_description
1 polymer ?
#
loop_
_entity_poly.entity_id
_entity_poly.type
_entity_poly.pdbx_seq_one_letter_code
_entity_poly.pdbx_strand_id
1 'polypeptide(L)'
;MIAIKEKNVITIEFEGHDTLESPMLYQYDKGQKIKFLDVPDGAEVQFSNWATEMTKNKIVVNGQVEIPDFFVQQGNEIVLYIQYIDSNSETTMKKLIIPVEPRARPGEVVSTDDEPSFRQQIENIMEETKEIAKSVREDAENGKFNGSNYVLTEQDKEDIAKKIEGSGSVYITEI
;
A
#
# COMPACT_ATOMS: atom_id res chain seq x y z
N MET A 1 -20.04 15.43 17.44
CA MET A 1 -18.60 15.26 17.21
C MET A 1 -18.37 13.91 16.55
N ILE A 2 -17.45 13.82 15.60
CA ILE A 2 -17.09 12.56 14.94
C ILE A 2 -15.62 12.26 15.18
N ALA A 3 -15.34 11.04 15.64
CA ALA A 3 -13.99 10.52 15.80
C ALA A 3 -13.99 9.02 15.50
N ILE A 4 -13.70 8.65 14.25
CA ILE A 4 -13.83 7.27 13.76
C ILE A 4 -12.51 6.84 13.13
N LYS A 5 -12.03 5.64 13.46
CA LYS A 5 -10.83 5.05 12.86
C LYS A 5 -11.19 3.92 11.94
N GLU A 6 -10.80 4.05 10.67
CA GLU A 6 -10.88 3.00 9.66
C GLU A 6 -9.47 2.71 9.15
N LYS A 7 -8.95 1.51 9.44
CA LYS A 7 -7.56 1.13 9.13
C LYS A 7 -6.55 2.15 9.71
N ASN A 8 -5.82 2.85 8.85
CA ASN A 8 -4.79 3.84 9.17
C ASN A 8 -5.30 5.28 9.11
N VAL A 9 -6.60 5.51 8.91
CA VAL A 9 -7.20 6.84 8.80
C VAL A 9 -8.11 7.09 9.99
N ILE A 10 -7.86 8.19 10.70
CA ILE A 10 -8.76 8.74 11.71
C ILE A 10 -9.55 9.88 11.06
N THR A 11 -10.87 9.74 10.98
CA THR A 11 -11.76 10.81 10.54
C THR A 11 -12.24 11.61 11.73
N ILE A 12 -12.08 12.93 11.67
CA ILE A 12 -12.34 13.89 12.73
C ILE A 12 -13.31 14.97 12.24
N GLU A 13 -14.33 15.25 13.05
CA GLU A 13 -15.18 16.43 12.93
C GLU A 13 -15.34 17.04 14.33
N PHE A 14 -14.91 18.30 14.47
CA PHE A 14 -15.00 19.03 15.73
C PHE A 14 -16.43 19.47 16.05
N GLU A 15 -17.28 19.71 15.05
CA GLU A 15 -18.68 20.17 15.23
C GLU A 15 -18.79 21.37 16.18
N GLY A 16 -17.86 22.32 16.06
CA GLY A 16 -17.79 23.51 16.92
C GLY A 16 -17.06 23.33 18.25
N HIS A 17 -16.74 22.11 18.68
CA HIS A 17 -15.91 21.88 19.88
C HIS A 17 -14.46 22.32 19.68
N ASP A 18 -13.81 22.79 20.73
CA ASP A 18 -12.40 23.22 20.67
C ASP A 18 -11.41 22.09 20.97
N THR A 19 -11.84 21.05 21.66
CA THR A 19 -11.01 19.91 22.04
C THR A 19 -11.74 18.61 21.79
N LEU A 20 -11.01 17.63 21.25
CA LEU A 20 -11.51 16.30 20.98
C LEU A 20 -10.43 15.26 21.29
N GLU A 21 -10.87 14.05 21.65
CA GLU A 21 -10.00 12.87 21.78
C GLU A 21 -10.35 11.87 20.68
N SER A 22 -9.35 11.37 19.96
CA SER A 22 -9.54 10.41 18.87
C SER A 22 -9.60 8.97 19.37
N PRO A 23 -10.05 8.03 18.54
CA PRO A 23 -9.74 6.62 18.74
C PRO A 23 -8.23 6.39 18.86
N MET A 24 -7.90 5.33 19.59
CA MET A 24 -6.54 4.93 19.90
C MET A 24 -5.73 4.48 18.68
N LEU A 25 -4.46 4.89 18.66
CA LEU A 25 -3.43 4.34 17.78
C LEU A 25 -2.60 3.29 18.52
N TYR A 26 -1.85 2.51 17.77
CA TYR A 26 -0.97 1.49 18.32
C TYR A 26 0.48 1.79 17.97
N GLN A 27 1.36 1.67 18.95
CA GLN A 27 2.79 1.88 18.76
C GLN A 27 3.31 1.02 17.61
N TYR A 28 4.18 1.61 16.78
CA TYR A 28 4.78 1.04 15.55
C TYR A 28 3.88 0.91 14.33
N ASP A 29 2.58 1.21 14.42
CA ASP A 29 1.74 1.35 13.23
C ASP A 29 2.25 2.54 12.40
N LYS A 30 2.44 2.32 11.09
CA LYS A 30 2.97 3.34 10.16
C LYS A 30 1.89 3.92 9.26
N GLY A 31 2.19 5.08 8.68
CA GLY A 31 1.34 5.69 7.65
C GLY A 31 -0.03 6.12 8.18
N GLN A 32 -0.10 6.45 9.47
CA GLN A 32 -1.33 6.94 10.10
C GLN A 32 -1.66 8.34 9.55
N LYS A 33 -2.95 8.58 9.29
CA LYS A 33 -3.46 9.85 8.73
C LYS A 33 -4.66 10.33 9.50
N ILE A 34 -4.85 11.63 9.51
CA ILE A 34 -6.06 12.28 9.99
C ILE A 34 -6.76 12.89 8.79
N LYS A 35 -8.06 12.64 8.68
CA LYS A 35 -8.96 13.29 7.74
C LYS A 35 -9.90 14.18 8.52
N PHE A 36 -9.84 15.47 8.26
CA PHE A 36 -10.76 16.44 8.86
C PHE A 36 -11.96 16.66 7.95
N LEU A 37 -13.15 16.75 8.54
CA LEU A 37 -14.38 17.10 7.81
C LEU A 37 -14.67 18.60 7.85
N ASP A 38 -14.28 19.27 8.94
CA ASP A 38 -14.59 20.68 9.23
C ASP A 38 -13.35 21.57 9.47
N VAL A 39 -12.16 21.07 9.14
CA VAL A 39 -10.91 21.87 9.12
C VAL A 39 -10.53 22.17 7.66
N PRO A 40 -10.31 23.43 7.31
CA PRO A 40 -9.97 23.81 5.93
C PRO A 40 -8.53 23.41 5.55
N ASP A 41 -8.31 23.26 4.25
CA ASP A 41 -6.96 23.18 3.68
C ASP A 41 -6.16 24.45 3.97
N GLY A 42 -4.85 24.28 4.14
CA GLY A 42 -3.97 25.38 4.55
C GLY A 42 -3.89 25.59 6.06
N ALA A 43 -4.75 24.93 6.85
CA ALA A 43 -4.63 24.92 8.31
C ALA A 43 -3.27 24.36 8.75
N GLU A 44 -2.67 24.99 9.75
CA GLU A 44 -1.43 24.53 10.37
C GLU A 44 -1.74 23.53 11.47
N VAL A 45 -1.04 22.40 11.46
CA VAL A 45 -1.16 21.34 12.45
C VAL A 45 0.20 21.14 13.10
N GLN A 46 0.31 21.50 14.38
CA GLN A 46 1.48 21.25 15.20
C GLN A 46 1.28 19.97 16.01
N PHE A 47 2.11 18.97 15.75
CA PHE A 47 2.20 17.74 16.53
C PHE A 47 3.17 17.94 17.68
N SER A 48 2.79 17.47 18.87
CA SER A 48 3.65 17.41 20.06
C SER A 48 3.37 16.15 20.86
N ASN A 49 4.26 15.82 21.78
CA ASN A 49 3.99 14.92 22.89
C ASN A 49 4.58 15.51 24.17
N TRP A 50 4.17 15.01 25.33
CA TRP A 50 4.70 15.48 26.61
C TRP A 50 6.10 14.92 26.92
N ALA A 51 6.45 13.78 26.34
CA ALA A 51 7.68 13.06 26.63
C ALA A 51 8.92 13.70 25.99
N THR A 52 8.73 14.53 24.95
CA THR A 52 9.79 15.23 24.25
C THR A 52 9.38 16.67 23.95
N GLU A 53 10.31 17.61 24.01
CA GLU A 53 10.09 18.99 23.55
C GLU A 53 10.01 19.09 22.01
N MET A 54 10.03 17.95 21.31
CA MET A 54 9.97 17.92 19.86
C MET A 54 8.57 18.22 19.37
N THR A 55 8.48 19.22 18.52
CA THR A 55 7.26 19.58 17.80
C THR A 55 7.49 19.42 16.31
N LYS A 56 6.43 19.10 15.56
CA LYS A 56 6.49 19.04 14.11
C LYS A 56 5.25 19.66 13.51
N ASN A 57 5.46 20.61 12.61
CA ASN A 57 4.36 21.33 11.98
C ASN A 57 4.10 20.74 10.59
N LYS A 58 2.82 20.65 10.22
CA LYS A 58 2.35 20.24 8.90
C LYS A 58 1.19 21.11 8.48
N ILE A 59 0.85 21.06 7.20
CA ILE A 59 -0.30 21.74 6.62
C ILE A 59 -1.34 20.70 6.21
N VAL A 60 -2.62 21.02 6.43
CA VAL A 60 -3.74 20.24 5.90
C VAL A 60 -3.83 20.42 4.39
N VAL A 61 -3.83 19.30 3.66
CA VAL A 61 -3.94 19.26 2.19
C VAL A 61 -4.98 18.21 1.80
N ASN A 62 -5.95 18.58 0.97
CA ASN A 62 -7.09 17.75 0.60
C ASN A 62 -7.85 17.19 1.83
N GLY A 63 -8.03 18.02 2.86
CA GLY A 63 -8.67 17.71 4.13
C GLY A 63 -7.89 16.71 4.99
N GLN A 64 -6.60 16.47 4.69
CA GLN A 64 -5.82 15.43 5.34
C GLN A 64 -4.46 15.90 5.84
N VAL A 65 -3.97 15.24 6.87
CA VAL A 65 -2.60 15.36 7.36
C VAL A 65 -2.07 13.99 7.77
N GLU A 66 -0.81 13.71 7.44
CA GLU A 66 -0.16 12.47 7.87
C GLU A 66 0.46 12.65 9.26
N ILE A 67 0.19 11.72 10.17
CA ILE A 67 0.82 11.69 11.49
C ILE A 67 2.27 11.22 11.30
N PRO A 68 3.29 11.97 11.77
CA PRO A 68 4.67 11.50 11.67
C PRO A 68 4.87 10.20 12.47
N ASP A 69 5.36 9.15 11.79
CA ASP A 69 5.56 7.82 12.39
C ASP A 69 6.39 7.87 13.69
N PHE A 70 7.32 8.83 13.82
CA PHE A 70 8.12 9.01 15.03
C PHE A 70 7.27 9.21 16.30
N PHE A 71 6.19 10.00 16.23
CA PHE A 71 5.30 10.21 17.37
C PHE A 71 4.57 8.92 17.76
N VAL A 72 4.14 8.13 16.77
CA VAL A 72 3.49 6.82 17.01
C VAL A 72 4.48 5.80 17.58
N GLN A 73 5.73 5.80 17.11
CA GLN A 73 6.79 4.90 17.59
C GLN A 73 7.19 5.16 19.04
N GLN A 74 7.04 6.39 19.54
CA GLN A 74 7.34 6.72 20.93
C GLN A 74 6.35 6.08 21.91
N GLY A 75 5.15 5.69 21.46
CA GLY A 75 4.15 5.05 22.32
C GLY A 75 3.56 6.00 23.38
N ASN A 76 3.69 7.31 23.19
CA ASN A 76 3.13 8.33 24.07
C ASN A 76 1.95 8.99 23.38
N GLU A 77 1.03 9.53 24.18
CA GLU A 77 -0.05 10.38 23.71
C GLU A 77 0.49 11.51 22.80
N ILE A 78 -0.18 11.69 21.68
CA ILE A 78 0.13 12.75 20.71
C ILE A 78 -0.92 13.85 20.87
N VAL A 79 -0.46 15.08 21.05
CA VAL A 79 -1.32 16.26 21.10
C VAL A 79 -1.12 17.06 19.83
N LEU A 80 -2.21 17.44 19.19
CA LEU A 80 -2.22 18.29 18.02
C LEU A 80 -2.87 19.62 18.36
N TYR A 81 -2.21 20.70 17.94
CA TYR A 81 -2.80 22.03 17.88
C TYR A 81 -3.04 22.37 16.42
N ILE A 82 -4.29 22.66 16.08
CA ILE A 82 -4.72 23.00 14.72
C ILE A 82 -5.09 24.48 14.71
N GLN A 83 -4.44 25.27 13.87
CA GLN A 83 -4.67 26.71 13.75
C GLN A 83 -5.03 27.08 12.31
N TYR A 84 -6.09 27.86 12.15
CA TYR A 84 -6.50 28.40 10.85
C TYR A 84 -7.32 29.68 11.02
N ILE A 85 -7.48 30.40 9.92
CA ILE A 85 -8.40 31.54 9.83
C ILE A 85 -9.73 31.01 9.30
N ASP A 86 -10.80 31.27 10.04
CA ASP A 86 -12.14 30.82 9.67
C ASP A 86 -12.79 31.74 8.60
N SER A 87 -14.02 31.41 8.19
CA SER A 87 -14.77 32.23 7.22
C SER A 87 -15.09 33.64 7.71
N ASN A 88 -15.04 33.88 9.02
CA ASN A 88 -15.27 35.18 9.64
C ASN A 88 -13.98 35.98 9.81
N SER A 89 -12.85 35.48 9.27
CA SER A 89 -11.51 36.04 9.44
C SER A 89 -11.00 36.00 10.89
N GLU A 90 -11.53 35.10 11.72
CA GLU A 90 -11.10 34.90 13.09
C GLU A 90 -10.05 33.78 13.16
N THR A 91 -9.04 33.98 14.01
CA THR A 91 -8.06 32.91 14.28
C THR A 91 -8.70 31.86 15.18
N THR A 92 -8.90 30.68 14.62
CA THR A 92 -9.42 29.52 15.34
C THR A 92 -8.28 28.60 15.76
N MET A 93 -8.34 28.08 16.99
CA MET A 93 -7.42 27.08 17.51
C MET A 93 -8.21 25.87 18.02
N LYS A 94 -7.91 24.69 17.49
CA LYS A 94 -8.48 23.41 17.92
C LYS A 94 -7.40 22.50 18.49
N LYS A 95 -7.79 21.61 19.41
CA LYS A 95 -6.90 20.64 20.05
C LYS A 95 -7.42 19.22 19.81
N LEU A 96 -6.57 18.35 19.29
CA LEU A 96 -6.87 16.92 19.17
C LEU A 96 -5.88 16.11 20.02
N ILE A 97 -6.41 15.22 20.86
CA ILE A 97 -5.63 14.29 21.67
C ILE A 97 -5.75 12.90 21.05
N ILE A 98 -4.63 12.26 20.78
CA ILE A 98 -4.56 10.93 20.18
C ILE A 98 -3.88 9.99 21.18
N PRO A 99 -4.64 9.11 21.84
CA PRO A 99 -4.03 8.09 22.69
C PRO A 99 -3.24 7.09 21.83
N VAL A 100 -2.04 6.73 22.28
CA VAL A 100 -1.20 5.71 21.64
C VAL A 100 -0.95 4.61 22.65
N GLU A 101 -1.41 3.41 22.32
CA GLU A 101 -1.18 2.22 23.14
C GLU A 101 0.22 1.66 22.86
N PRO A 102 1.09 1.58 23.88
CA PRO A 102 2.37 0.90 23.77
C PRO A 102 2.17 -0.57 23.38
N ARG A 103 3.00 -1.07 22.46
CA ARG A 103 3.00 -2.48 22.08
C ARG A 103 4.41 -3.01 22.07
N ALA A 104 4.59 -4.32 22.21
CA ALA A 104 5.86 -4.92 21.80
C ALA A 104 6.06 -4.64 20.31
N ARG A 105 7.28 -4.28 19.88
CA ARG A 105 7.59 -4.26 18.44
C ARG A 105 7.17 -5.61 17.87
N PRO A 106 6.39 -5.66 16.78
CA PRO A 106 6.17 -6.91 16.05
C PRO A 106 7.53 -7.40 15.57
N GLY A 107 8.15 -8.27 16.37
CA GLY A 107 9.43 -8.91 16.13
C GLY A 107 10.62 -7.99 15.78
N GLU A 108 11.48 -7.69 16.75
CA GLU A 108 12.77 -8.38 16.66
C GLU A 108 12.48 -9.80 17.11
N VAL A 109 11.93 -10.62 16.20
CA VAL A 109 12.28 -12.03 16.29
C VAL A 109 13.76 -11.94 15.97
N VAL A 110 14.61 -12.14 16.97
CA VAL A 110 15.91 -12.75 16.69
C VAL A 110 15.55 -14.05 16.02
N SER A 111 15.35 -13.98 14.70
CA SER A 111 15.21 -15.12 13.83
C SER A 111 16.48 -15.90 14.10
N THR A 112 16.34 -16.98 14.85
CA THR A 112 17.33 -18.04 14.84
C THR A 112 17.38 -18.48 13.39
N ASP A 113 18.42 -17.99 12.71
CA ASP A 113 18.98 -18.36 11.41
C ASP A 113 18.01 -18.72 10.26
N ASP A 114 18.22 -18.02 9.14
CA ASP A 114 17.87 -18.37 7.75
C ASP A 114 16.49 -18.01 7.15
N GLU A 115 15.59 -17.29 7.82
CA GLU A 115 14.42 -16.72 7.13
C GLU A 115 14.66 -15.29 6.61
N PRO A 116 14.55 -15.03 5.29
CA PRO A 116 14.68 -13.69 4.74
C PRO A 116 13.58 -12.79 5.30
N SER A 117 13.95 -11.57 5.70
CA SER A 117 13.00 -10.58 6.17
C SER A 117 11.92 -10.29 5.12
N PHE A 118 10.74 -9.87 5.56
CA PHE A 118 9.65 -9.47 4.64
C PHE A 118 10.12 -8.51 3.55
N ARG A 119 11.00 -7.55 3.88
CA ARG A 119 11.55 -6.61 2.91
C ARG A 119 12.41 -7.30 1.84
N GLN A 120 13.27 -8.24 2.23
CA GLN A 120 14.07 -9.03 1.28
C GLN A 120 13.19 -9.90 0.39
N GLN A 121 12.10 -10.48 0.94
CA GLN A 121 11.14 -11.23 0.14
C GLN A 121 10.46 -10.34 -0.92
N ILE A 122 10.04 -9.13 -0.54
CA ILE A 122 9.43 -8.18 -1.48
C ILE A 122 10.43 -7.68 -2.54
N GLU A 123 11.68 -7.41 -2.16
CA GLU A 123 12.73 -7.01 -3.10
C GLU A 123 13.02 -8.14 -4.11
N ASN A 124 13.12 -9.39 -3.67
CA ASN A 124 13.29 -10.55 -4.56
C ASN A 124 12.12 -10.72 -5.53
N ILE A 125 10.87 -10.63 -5.04
CA ILE A 125 9.69 -10.71 -5.91
C ILE A 125 9.72 -9.59 -6.97
N MET A 126 10.15 -8.38 -6.58
CA MET A 126 10.23 -7.26 -7.51
C MET A 126 11.33 -7.44 -8.56
N GLU A 127 12.49 -7.97 -8.18
CA GLU A 127 13.56 -8.29 -9.13
C GLU A 127 13.16 -9.42 -10.08
N GLU A 128 12.58 -10.51 -9.57
CA GLU A 128 12.06 -11.61 -10.39
C GLU A 128 11.02 -11.11 -11.40
N THR A 129 10.09 -10.28 -10.94
CA THR A 129 9.05 -9.68 -11.80
C THR A 129 9.68 -8.82 -12.90
N LYS A 130 10.73 -8.06 -12.57
CA LYS A 130 11.45 -7.21 -13.53
C LYS A 130 12.18 -8.03 -14.59
N GLU A 131 12.83 -9.12 -14.19
CA GLU A 131 13.52 -10.03 -15.12
C GLU A 131 12.54 -10.78 -16.02
N ILE A 132 11.40 -11.23 -15.48
CA ILE A 132 10.31 -11.81 -16.30
C ILE A 132 9.81 -10.79 -17.32
N ALA A 133 9.56 -9.54 -16.89
CA ALA A 133 9.07 -8.50 -17.79
C ALA A 133 10.07 -8.16 -18.90
N LYS A 134 11.38 -8.12 -18.60
CA LYS A 134 12.44 -7.97 -19.62
C LYS A 134 12.46 -9.14 -20.58
N SER A 135 12.44 -10.37 -20.07
CA SER A 135 12.47 -11.60 -20.88
C SER A 135 11.27 -11.66 -21.83
N VAL A 136 10.06 -11.37 -21.34
CA VAL A 136 8.85 -11.29 -22.19
C VAL A 136 8.99 -10.21 -23.25
N ARG A 137 9.54 -9.05 -22.90
CA ARG A 137 9.77 -7.98 -23.88
C ARG A 137 10.81 -8.39 -24.93
N GLU A 138 11.91 -9.00 -24.54
CA GLU A 138 12.95 -9.50 -25.46
C GLU A 138 12.40 -10.59 -26.37
N ASP A 139 11.61 -11.53 -25.84
CA ASP A 139 10.97 -12.57 -26.64
C ASP A 139 9.95 -11.99 -27.64
N ALA A 140 9.25 -10.90 -27.27
CA ALA A 140 8.38 -10.15 -28.17
C ALA A 140 9.15 -9.41 -29.27
N GLU A 141 10.22 -8.69 -28.91
CA GLU A 141 11.08 -7.98 -29.85
C GLU A 141 11.81 -8.95 -30.80
N ASN A 142 12.20 -10.14 -30.31
CA ASN A 142 12.80 -11.21 -31.10
C ASN A 142 11.79 -12.05 -31.89
N GLY A 143 10.51 -11.69 -31.88
CA GLY A 143 9.47 -12.37 -32.67
C GLY A 143 9.21 -13.82 -32.26
N LYS A 144 9.58 -14.22 -31.03
CA LYS A 144 9.32 -15.58 -30.51
C LYS A 144 7.85 -15.81 -30.17
N PHE A 145 7.06 -14.75 -30.06
CA PHE A 145 5.61 -14.84 -29.98
C PHE A 145 5.04 -15.05 -31.39
N ASN A 146 4.84 -16.31 -31.77
CA ASN A 146 4.22 -16.69 -33.03
C ASN A 146 2.69 -16.57 -32.97
N GLY A 147 2.17 -15.34 -32.85
CA GLY A 147 0.73 -15.04 -32.85
C GLY A 147 0.00 -15.33 -34.17
N SER A 148 0.48 -16.27 -34.99
CA SER A 148 -0.14 -16.69 -36.25
C SER A 148 -1.02 -17.91 -35.98
N ASN A 149 -2.29 -17.85 -36.39
CA ASN A 149 -3.06 -19.08 -36.62
C ASN A 149 -2.25 -19.92 -37.61
N TYR A 150 -1.82 -21.13 -37.22
CA TYR A 150 -1.01 -21.99 -38.08
C TYR A 150 -1.81 -22.34 -39.35
N VAL A 151 -1.42 -21.77 -40.49
CA VAL A 151 -2.01 -22.08 -41.79
C VAL A 151 -1.28 -23.29 -42.35
N LEU A 152 -1.96 -24.43 -42.38
CA LEU A 152 -1.43 -25.67 -42.96
C LEU A 152 -1.01 -25.43 -44.42
N THR A 153 0.29 -25.56 -44.70
CA THR A 153 0.84 -25.50 -46.06
C THR A 153 0.67 -26.85 -46.77
N GLU A 154 0.80 -26.88 -48.10
CA GLU A 154 0.74 -28.13 -48.86
C GLU A 154 1.86 -29.11 -48.45
N GLN A 155 3.02 -28.60 -48.02
CA GLN A 155 4.09 -29.43 -47.49
C GLN A 155 3.69 -30.07 -46.14
N ASP A 156 3.04 -29.30 -45.25
CA ASP A 156 2.53 -29.82 -43.99
C ASP A 156 1.49 -30.92 -44.21
N LYS A 157 0.64 -30.78 -45.25
CA LYS A 157 -0.33 -31.81 -45.64
C LYS A 157 0.34 -33.08 -46.18
N GLU A 158 1.39 -32.96 -46.99
CA GLU A 158 2.16 -34.11 -47.49
C GLU A 158 2.86 -34.86 -46.35
N ASP A 159 3.43 -34.13 -45.39
CA ASP A 159 4.12 -34.73 -44.25
C ASP A 159 3.13 -35.42 -43.29
N ILE A 160 1.94 -34.84 -43.11
CA ILE A 160 0.83 -35.50 -42.40
C ILE A 160 0.36 -36.75 -43.16
N ALA A 161 0.19 -36.67 -44.48
CA ALA A 161 -0.26 -37.79 -45.32
C ALA A 161 0.70 -38.98 -45.27
N LYS A 162 2.02 -38.75 -45.40
CA LYS A 162 3.05 -39.79 -45.25
C LYS A 162 3.00 -40.48 -43.88
N LYS A 163 2.69 -39.71 -42.84
CA LYS A 163 2.58 -40.23 -41.46
C LYS A 163 1.33 -41.10 -41.28
N ILE A 164 0.24 -40.77 -41.96
CA ILE A 164 -1.00 -41.57 -41.98
C ILE A 164 -0.83 -42.84 -42.82
N GLU A 165 -0.17 -42.76 -43.99
CA GLU A 165 0.12 -43.94 -44.83
C GLU A 165 1.03 -44.94 -44.11
N GLY A 166 2.03 -44.46 -43.36
CA GLY A 166 2.87 -45.31 -42.50
C GLY A 166 2.13 -45.94 -41.31
N SER A 167 0.91 -45.46 -40.99
CA SER A 167 0.07 -45.96 -39.90
C SER A 167 -1.05 -46.90 -40.38
N GLY A 168 -1.19 -47.08 -41.70
CA GLY A 168 -2.30 -47.77 -42.35
C GLY A 168 -2.04 -49.24 -42.67
N SER A 169 -1.60 -50.07 -41.71
CA SER A 169 -1.83 -51.52 -41.79
C SER A 169 -3.10 -51.87 -41.00
N VAL A 170 -4.26 -51.50 -41.54
CA VAL A 170 -5.54 -52.03 -41.08
C VAL A 170 -5.70 -53.40 -41.72
N TYR A 171 -5.42 -54.46 -40.96
CA TYR A 171 -5.82 -55.82 -41.33
C TYR A 171 -7.35 -55.89 -41.27
N ILE A 172 -8.01 -55.85 -42.43
CA ILE A 172 -9.41 -56.25 -42.52
C ILE A 172 -9.42 -57.78 -42.64
N THR A 173 -9.70 -58.45 -41.54
CA THR A 173 -10.07 -59.88 -41.57
C THR A 173 -11.54 -59.94 -41.97
N GLU A 174 -11.83 -60.32 -43.22
CA GLU A 174 -13.17 -60.79 -43.57
C GLU A 174 -13.39 -62.19 -42.96
N ILE A 175 -14.61 -62.40 -42.48
CA ILE A 175 -15.11 -63.57 -41.75
C ILE A 175 -15.18 -64.79 -42.67
#